data_AF-A0A352X4W6-F1
#
_entry.id   AF-A0A352X4W6-F1
#
_cell.length_a   1.000
_cell.length_b   1.000
_cell.length_c   1.000
_cell.angle_alpha   90.00
_cell.angle_beta   90.00
_cell.angle_gamma   90.00
#
_symmetry.space_group_name_H-M   'P 1'
#
loop_
_entity.id
_entity.type
_entity.pdbx_description
1 polymer ?
#
loop_
_entity_poly.entity_id
_entity_poly.type
_entity_poly.pdbx_seq_one_letter_code
_entity_poly.pdbx_strand_id
1 'polypeptide(L)'
;MLIVNDLSEFIPRFLPPGWKKLQISNLSPVAFSGPKALKVLMSVSVEEDNELWIHVSLSHRNRLPTYEEMKVVKSIFIGNEQDAIQIFPRLSNHVNIHPYCLHLWSCLNPNKFPDFTRGLGMI
;
A
#
# COMPACT_ATOMS: atom_id res chain seq x y z
N MET A 1 17.39 -3.56 1.41
CA MET A 1 16.12 -3.03 1.94
C MET A 1 16.30 -2.68 3.41
N LEU A 2 16.15 -1.41 3.79
CA LEU A 2 16.26 -0.96 5.18
C LEU A 2 14.85 -0.66 5.69
N ILE A 3 14.34 -1.49 6.60
CA ILE A 3 12.96 -1.35 7.10
C ILE A 3 12.89 -0.23 8.12
N VAL A 4 11.91 0.67 7.97
CA VAL A 4 11.55 1.62 9.01
C VAL A 4 10.79 0.88 10.10
N ASN A 5 11.40 0.76 11.27
CA ASN A 5 10.84 -0.04 12.36
C ASN A 5 9.63 0.64 13.01
N ASP A 6 9.65 1.96 13.20
CA ASP A 6 8.54 2.71 13.79
C ASP A 6 7.78 3.49 12.71
N LEU A 7 6.51 3.14 12.52
CA LEU A 7 5.65 3.76 11.51
C LEU A 7 4.78 4.91 12.05
N SER A 8 5.06 5.42 13.25
CA SER A 8 4.25 6.46 13.90
C SER A 8 3.97 7.69 13.02
N GLU A 9 4.92 8.09 12.16
CA GLU A 9 4.77 9.23 11.26
C GLU A 9 3.95 8.92 10.00
N PHE A 10 3.84 7.64 9.63
CA PHE A 10 3.19 7.19 8.39
C PHE A 10 1.78 6.66 8.63
N ILE A 11 1.49 6.15 9.84
CA ILE A 11 0.17 5.62 10.18
C ILE A 11 -0.87 6.75 10.08
N PRO A 12 -2.04 6.50 9.45
CA PRO A 12 -3.10 7.49 9.37
C PRO A 12 -3.52 7.96 10.77
N ARG A 13 -3.51 9.28 11.01
CA ARG A 13 -3.92 9.87 12.30
C ARG A 13 -5.37 9.58 12.64
N PHE A 14 -6.22 9.48 11.61
CA PHE A 14 -7.64 9.18 11.72
C PHE A 14 -8.01 8.04 10.79
N LEU A 15 -8.71 7.04 11.33
CA LEU A 15 -9.29 5.95 10.54
C LEU A 15 -10.77 6.24 10.29
N PRO A 16 -11.28 6.08 9.06
CA PRO A 16 -12.70 6.24 8.79
C PRO A 16 -13.57 5.21 9.54
N PRO A 17 -14.89 5.44 9.68
CA PRO A 17 -15.79 4.46 10.28
C PRO A 17 -15.65 3.07 9.65
N GLY A 18 -15.63 2.03 10.50
CA GLY A 18 -15.44 0.64 10.06
C GLY A 18 -14.00 0.20 9.86
N TRP A 19 -13.03 1.12 10.04
CA TRP A 19 -11.60 0.80 10.06
C TRP A 19 -11.06 0.71 11.48
N LYS A 20 -10.15 -0.23 11.71
CA LYS A 20 -9.43 -0.37 12.97
C LYS A 20 -8.02 -0.88 12.75
N LYS A 21 -7.10 -0.37 13.57
CA LYS A 21 -5.77 -0.97 13.74
C LYS A 21 -5.91 -2.26 14.55
N LEU A 22 -5.20 -3.31 14.13
CA LEU A 22 -5.25 -4.64 14.75
C LEU A 22 -4.13 -4.88 15.76
N GLN A 23 -3.18 -3.96 15.86
CA GLN A 23 -2.01 -4.04 16.73
C GLN A 23 -1.92 -2.79 17.61
N ILE A 24 -1.37 -2.94 18.81
CA ILE A 24 -1.11 -1.83 19.72
C ILE A 24 0.13 -1.05 19.26
N SER A 25 1.23 -1.76 18.96
CA SER A 25 2.50 -1.17 18.53
C SER A 25 2.41 -0.50 17.16
N ASN A 26 3.24 0.53 16.93
CA ASN A 26 3.46 1.13 15.61
C ASN A 26 4.61 0.45 14.85
N LEU A 27 5.05 -0.72 15.31
CA LEU A 27 6.16 -1.45 14.71
C LEU A 27 5.75 -2.06 13.37
N SER A 28 6.62 -1.91 12.38
CA SER A 28 6.42 -2.43 11.03
C SER A 28 6.44 -3.97 11.00
N PRO A 29 5.56 -4.64 10.21
CA PRO A 29 4.42 -4.08 9.50
C PRO A 29 3.20 -3.87 10.42
N VAL A 30 2.45 -2.79 10.17
CA VAL A 30 1.25 -2.46 10.93
C VAL A 30 0.00 -2.98 10.25
N ALA A 31 -0.82 -3.72 11.00
CA ALA A 31 -2.03 -4.35 10.50
C ALA A 31 -3.32 -3.58 10.79
N PHE A 32 -4.23 -3.56 9.83
CA PHE A 32 -5.54 -2.93 9.91
C PHE A 32 -6.63 -3.87 9.36
N SER A 33 -7.87 -3.63 9.79
CA SER A 33 -9.05 -4.18 9.13
C SER A 33 -10.04 -3.08 8.79
N GLY A 34 -10.62 -3.18 7.60
CA GLY A 34 -11.69 -2.31 7.12
C GLY A 34 -13.03 -3.03 6.93
N PRO A 35 -13.98 -2.37 6.26
CA PRO A 35 -15.26 -2.93 5.88
C PRO A 35 -15.14 -4.25 5.10
N LYS A 36 -16.20 -5.07 5.15
CA LYS A 36 -16.27 -6.37 4.45
C LYS A 36 -15.12 -7.32 4.79
N ALA A 37 -14.53 -7.17 5.98
CA ALA A 37 -13.38 -7.94 6.46
C ALA A 37 -12.08 -7.76 5.65
N LEU A 38 -11.95 -6.65 4.91
CA LEU A 38 -10.72 -6.30 4.21
C LEU A 38 -9.55 -6.19 5.21
N LYS A 39 -8.45 -6.86 4.92
CA LYS A 39 -7.20 -6.77 5.69
C LYS A 39 -6.22 -5.89 4.96
N VAL A 40 -5.50 -5.07 5.71
CA VAL A 40 -4.44 -4.21 5.19
C VAL A 40 -3.19 -4.35 6.06
N LEU A 41 -2.04 -4.52 5.44
CA LEU A 41 -0.73 -4.42 6.09
C LEU A 41 0.02 -3.25 5.47
N MET A 42 0.64 -2.43 6.32
CA MET A 42 1.45 -1.29 5.92
C MET A 42 2.88 -1.48 6.42
N SER A 43 3.84 -1.24 5.56
CA SER A 43 5.26 -1.14 5.90
C SER A 43 5.92 0.00 5.13
N VAL A 44 7.00 0.53 5.70
CA VAL A 44 7.82 1.56 5.06
C VAL A 44 9.27 1.11 5.06
N SER A 45 9.97 1.34 3.96
CA SER A 45 11.23 0.69 3.67
C SER A 45 12.05 1.51 2.67
N VAL A 46 13.37 1.54 2.84
CA VAL A 46 14.29 2.01 1.81
C VAL A 46 14.56 0.86 0.84
N GLU A 47 14.18 1.06 -0.43
CA GLU A 47 14.29 0.07 -1.50
C GLU A 47 15.64 0.16 -2.24
N GLU A 48 15.81 -0.65 -3.29
CA GLU A 48 17.07 -0.74 -4.06
C GLU A 48 17.48 0.58 -4.73
N ASP A 49 16.53 1.48 -4.98
CA ASP A 49 16.78 2.80 -5.54
C ASP A 49 17.23 3.84 -4.49
N ASN A 50 17.44 3.41 -3.25
CA ASN A 50 17.78 4.24 -2.08
C ASN A 50 16.72 5.29 -1.72
N GLU A 51 15.49 5.14 -2.20
CA GLU A 51 14.37 5.99 -1.79
C GLU A 51 13.51 5.31 -0.74
N LEU A 52 12.70 6.12 -0.06
CA LEU A 52 11.73 5.65 0.92
C LEU A 52 10.40 5.31 0.24
N TRP A 53 9.94 4.07 0.42
CA TRP A 53 8.70 3.56 -0.16
C TRP A 53 7.70 3.15 0.91
N ILE A 54 6.45 3.57 0.73
CA ILE A 54 5.30 3.00 1.42
C ILE A 54 4.86 1.77 0.62
N HIS A 55 4.76 0.64 1.31
CA HIS A 55 4.14 -0.58 0.80
C HIS A 55 2.86 -0.87 1.58
N VAL A 56 1.76 -1.03 0.85
CA VAL A 56 0.48 -1.44 1.40
C VAL A 56 0.03 -2.71 0.69
N SER A 57 -0.21 -3.79 1.43
CA SER A 57 -0.87 -4.98 0.92
C SER A 57 -2.29 -5.06 1.44
N LEU A 58 -3.22 -5.50 0.60
CA LEU A 58 -4.63 -5.59 0.93
C LEU A 58 -5.21 -6.92 0.44
N SER A 59 -6.06 -7.54 1.25
CA SER A 59 -6.57 -8.88 0.95
C SER A 59 -7.94 -9.16 1.56
N HIS A 60 -8.69 -10.05 0.92
CA HIS A 60 -9.79 -10.78 1.55
C HIS A 60 -9.47 -12.26 1.60
N ARG A 61 -10.13 -12.99 2.50
CA ARG A 61 -9.94 -14.44 2.65
C ARG A 61 -10.31 -15.24 1.38
N ASN A 62 -11.29 -14.79 0.61
CA ASN A 62 -11.95 -15.61 -0.42
C ASN A 62 -12.19 -14.91 -1.77
N ARG A 63 -11.69 -13.69 -1.97
CA ARG A 63 -11.81 -12.96 -3.23
C ARG A 63 -10.75 -11.88 -3.35
N LEU A 64 -10.44 -11.44 -4.55
CA LEU A 64 -9.60 -10.26 -4.72
C LEU A 64 -10.30 -9.00 -4.15
N PRO A 65 -9.52 -8.07 -3.56
CA PRO A 65 -9.98 -6.70 -3.37
C PRO A 65 -10.44 -6.08 -4.68
N THR A 66 -11.48 -5.26 -4.63
CA THR A 66 -11.95 -4.53 -5.81
C THR A 66 -11.11 -3.29 -6.06
N TYR A 67 -11.18 -2.74 -7.27
CA TYR A 67 -10.56 -1.46 -7.59
C TYR A 67 -11.04 -0.31 -6.68
N GLU A 68 -12.34 -0.30 -6.32
CA GLU A 68 -12.88 0.66 -5.36
C GLU A 68 -12.28 0.50 -3.96
N GLU A 69 -12.08 -0.74 -3.50
CA GLU A 69 -11.40 -1.01 -2.23
C GLU A 69 -9.93 -0.55 -2.28
N MET A 70 -9.24 -0.73 -3.41
CA MET A 70 -7.88 -0.21 -3.61
C MET A 70 -7.82 1.31 -3.55
N LYS A 71 -8.76 2.03 -4.19
CA LYS A 71 -8.82 3.50 -4.11
C LYS A 71 -9.01 4.00 -2.69
N VAL A 72 -9.90 3.35 -1.93
CA VAL A 72 -10.10 3.69 -0.50
C VAL A 72 -8.83 3.43 0.30
N VAL A 73 -8.17 2.29 0.09
CA VAL A 73 -6.89 1.96 0.75
C VAL A 73 -5.80 2.97 0.39
N LYS A 74 -5.64 3.33 -0.90
CA LYS A 74 -4.70 4.39 -1.32
C LYS A 74 -4.99 5.69 -0.58
N SER A 75 -6.25 6.14 -0.59
CA SER A 75 -6.65 7.40 0.03
C SER A 75 -6.30 7.45 1.53
N ILE A 76 -6.53 6.35 2.26
CA ILE A 76 -6.29 6.28 3.70
C ILE A 76 -4.80 6.16 4.04
N PHE A 77 -4.08 5.23 3.40
CA PHE A 77 -2.74 4.80 3.83
C PHE A 77 -1.58 5.40 3.04
N ILE A 78 -1.85 5.99 1.87
CA ILE A 78 -0.83 6.60 1.00
C ILE A 78 -1.13 8.10 0.81
N GLY A 79 -2.40 8.45 0.59
CA GLY A 79 -2.87 9.80 0.33
C GLY A 79 -3.39 10.00 -1.09
N ASN A 80 -4.22 11.04 -1.28
CA ASN A 80 -4.80 11.37 -2.58
C ASN A 80 -3.78 11.97 -3.54
N GLU A 81 -2.88 12.82 -3.04
CA GLU A 81 -1.86 13.55 -3.81
C GLU A 81 -0.59 12.74 -4.08
N GLN A 82 -0.49 11.52 -3.54
CA GLN A 82 0.64 10.63 -3.75
C GLN A 82 0.31 9.62 -4.83
N ASP A 83 1.21 9.41 -5.77
CA ASP A 83 1.09 8.35 -6.75
C ASP A 83 1.27 6.98 -6.10
N ALA A 84 0.56 5.97 -6.62
CA ALA A 84 0.68 4.59 -6.19
C ALA A 84 0.63 3.67 -7.40
N ILE A 85 1.47 2.64 -7.39
CA ILE A 85 1.56 1.66 -8.47
C ILE A 85 1.27 0.25 -7.95
N GLN A 86 0.67 -0.56 -8.81
CA GLN A 86 0.64 -2.01 -8.68
C GLN A 86 1.54 -2.59 -9.75
N ILE A 87 2.51 -3.41 -9.35
CA ILE A 87 3.47 -4.05 -10.25
C ILE A 87 3.06 -5.51 -10.45
N PHE A 88 3.16 -5.99 -11.69
CA PHE A 88 3.21 -7.41 -11.98
C PHE A 88 4.69 -7.83 -12.01
N PRO A 89 5.21 -8.50 -10.97
CA PRO A 89 6.62 -8.87 -10.93
C PRO A 89 6.93 -9.91 -12.01
N ARG A 90 8.20 -9.98 -12.42
CA ARG A 90 8.71 -11.08 -13.24
C ARG A 90 8.34 -12.40 -12.58
N LEU A 91 7.84 -13.38 -13.34
CA LEU A 91 7.40 -14.68 -12.81
C LEU A 91 8.48 -15.38 -11.97
N SER A 92 9.75 -15.28 -12.38
CA SER A 92 10.89 -15.83 -11.63
C SER A 92 11.07 -15.24 -10.22
N ASN A 93 10.53 -14.05 -9.99
CA ASN A 93 10.64 -13.31 -8.73
C ASN A 93 9.28 -13.20 -8.03
N HIS A 94 8.22 -13.79 -8.59
CA HIS A 94 6.88 -13.67 -8.06
C HIS A 94 6.66 -14.69 -6.94
N VAL A 95 6.75 -14.20 -5.70
CA VAL A 95 6.37 -14.96 -4.51
C VAL A 95 4.92 -14.62 -4.15
N ASN A 96 4.00 -15.57 -4.30
CA ASN A 96 2.60 -15.41 -3.94
C ASN A 96 2.23 -16.33 -2.78
N ILE A 97 2.18 -15.79 -1.57
CA ILE A 97 1.80 -16.52 -0.35
C ILE A 97 0.31 -16.38 -0.01
N HIS A 98 -0.42 -15.51 -0.71
CA HIS A 98 -1.84 -15.25 -0.47
C HIS A 98 -2.56 -14.92 -1.80
N PRO A 99 -3.36 -15.85 -2.36
CA PRO A 99 -3.87 -15.75 -3.73
C PRO A 99 -4.81 -14.57 -3.98
N TYR A 100 -5.34 -13.97 -2.91
CA TYR A 100 -6.25 -12.83 -2.96
C TYR A 100 -5.65 -11.55 -2.39
N CYS A 101 -4.33 -11.39 -2.49
CA CYS A 101 -3.62 -10.21 -2.03
C CYS A 101 -3.26 -9.31 -3.22
N LEU A 102 -3.60 -8.03 -3.12
CA LEU A 102 -3.14 -6.98 -4.02
C LEU A 102 -2.20 -6.04 -3.26
N HIS A 103 -1.36 -5.33 -4.00
CA HIS A 103 -0.28 -4.54 -3.42
C HIS A 103 -0.20 -3.18 -4.11
N LEU A 104 -0.03 -2.14 -3.30
CA LEU A 104 0.24 -0.78 -3.73
C LEU A 104 1.60 -0.36 -3.17
N TRP A 105 2.41 0.25 -4.03
CA TRP A 105 3.67 0.87 -3.66
C TRP A 105 3.63 2.34 -4.01
N SER A 106 4.15 3.19 -3.12
CA SER A 106 4.28 4.62 -3.33
C SER A 106 5.67 5.07 -2.90
N CYS A 107 6.42 5.66 -3.81
CA CYS A 107 7.68 6.31 -3.49
C CYS A 107 7.37 7.68 -2.90
N LEU A 108 8.01 8.03 -1.79
CA LEU A 108 7.86 9.35 -1.20
C LEU A 108 8.62 10.43 -1.96
N ASN A 109 9.46 10.04 -2.92
CA ASN A 109 10.04 10.95 -3.90
C ASN A 109 9.13 10.99 -5.16
N PRO A 110 8.53 12.15 -5.49
CA PRO A 110 7.49 12.26 -6.53
C PRO A 110 7.99 12.00 -7.96
N ASN A 111 9.31 11.98 -8.22
CA ASN A 111 9.87 11.89 -9.57
C ASN A 111 10.11 10.46 -10.07
N LYS A 112 9.48 9.45 -9.48
CA LYS A 112 9.72 8.02 -9.80
C LYS A 112 8.66 7.37 -10.69
N PHE A 113 7.60 8.10 -11.04
CA PHE A 113 6.48 7.56 -11.82
C PHE A 113 6.45 8.11 -13.24
N PRO A 114 5.83 7.38 -14.19
CA PRO A 114 5.50 7.93 -15.50
C PRO A 114 4.69 9.23 -15.38
N ASP A 115 4.86 10.15 -16.32
CA ASP A 115 4.12 11.42 -16.33
C ASP A 115 2.64 11.21 -16.70
N PHE A 116 1.75 11.46 -15.74
CA PHE A 116 0.30 11.42 -15.91
C PHE A 116 -0.32 12.80 -16.19
N THR A 117 0.47 13.88 -16.19
CA THR A 117 -0.02 15.27 -16.27
C THR A 117 -0.18 15.79 -17.71
N ARG A 118 0.50 15.16 -18.67
CA ARG A 118 0.60 15.68 -20.06
C ARG A 118 -0.10 14.84 -21.13
N GLY A 119 -0.98 13.91 -20.72
CA GLY A 119 -1.97 13.31 -21.63
C GLY A 119 -1.45 12.23 -22.60
N LEU A 120 -0.32 11.56 -22.33
CA LEU A 120 0.08 10.36 -23.08
C LEU A 120 -0.60 9.06 -22.58
N GLY A 121 -1.34 9.13 -21.47
CA GLY A 121 -2.11 8.04 -20.88
C GLY A 121 -3.31 7.64 -21.74
N MET A 122 -3.04 7.04 -22.90
CA MET A 122 -4.05 6.65 -23.87
C MET A 122 -4.96 5.56 -23.30
N ILE A 123 -6.27 5.82 -23.46
CA ILE A 123 -7.45 5.19 -22.85
C ILE A 123 -7.64 3.76 -23.35
#